data_AF-A0A8T5DIE9-F1
#
_entry.id   AF-A0A8T5DIE9-F1
#
_cell.length_a   1.000
_cell.length_b   1.000
_cell.length_c   1.000
_cell.angle_alpha   90.00
_cell.angle_beta   90.00
_cell.angle_gamma   90.00
#
_symmetry.space_group_name_H-M   'P 1'
#
loop_
_entity.id
_entity.type
_entity.pdbx_description
1 polymer ?
#
loop_
_entity_poly.entity_id
_entity_poly.type
_entity_poly.pdbx_seq_one_letter_code
_entity_poly.pdbx_strand_id
1 'polypeptide(L)'
;MNKINDLEKAINEFDLKYVNEKSKNVYVLNAINDECLVNHQKKYLKLDNDEKPLLVFNGKKSLLAKLMPFTGFVVTNKKIHFALLKRSFFTGLYPFRENPRNLNLESIDSFQIGEHDSCMGTAYVGHDLRINNQTLGLVRLGFSIEYDEKALNYINELSKYLFDNGFLSNEPKEFKWQ
;
A
#
# COMPACT_ATOMS: atom_id res chain seq x y z
N MET A 1 -2.23 -3.47 27.71
CA MET A 1 -1.69 -2.44 26.80
C MET A 1 -2.54 -2.43 25.54
N ASN A 2 -2.97 -1.25 25.09
CA ASN A 2 -3.92 -1.13 23.99
C ASN A 2 -3.12 -1.16 22.67
N LYS A 3 -2.96 -2.35 22.08
CA LYS A 3 -2.13 -2.61 20.87
C LYS A 3 -2.33 -1.57 19.76
N ILE A 4 -3.52 -0.97 19.67
CA ILE A 4 -3.88 0.08 18.72
C ILE A 4 -3.10 1.38 18.97
N ASN A 5 -3.09 1.89 20.21
CA ASN A 5 -2.34 3.10 20.56
C ASN A 5 -0.83 2.88 20.40
N ASP A 6 -0.39 1.64 20.55
CA ASP A 6 0.99 1.25 20.39
C ASP A 6 1.39 1.24 18.89
N LEU A 7 0.48 0.85 17.98
CA LEU A 7 0.72 0.89 16.53
C LEU A 7 0.83 2.31 15.99
N GLU A 8 -0.08 3.21 16.39
CA GLU A 8 -0.02 4.62 15.97
C GLU A 8 1.31 5.25 16.38
N LYS A 9 1.75 5.00 17.62
CA LYS A 9 3.07 5.44 18.11
C LYS A 9 4.21 4.84 17.31
N ALA A 10 4.17 3.54 17.03
CA ALA A 10 5.22 2.88 16.25
C ALA A 10 5.33 3.46 14.83
N ILE A 11 4.20 3.70 14.15
CA ILE A 11 4.19 4.35 12.84
C ILE A 11 4.76 5.77 12.93
N ASN A 12 4.39 6.54 13.96
CA ASN A 12 4.92 7.89 14.17
C ASN A 12 6.43 7.89 14.43
N GLU A 13 6.90 6.98 15.29
CA GLU A 13 8.32 6.82 15.61
C GLU A 13 9.14 6.43 14.37
N PHE A 14 8.61 5.52 13.55
CA PHE A 14 9.22 5.19 12.27
C PHE A 14 9.28 6.41 11.35
N ASP A 15 8.16 7.10 11.15
CA ASP A 15 8.08 8.24 10.23
C ASP A 15 9.06 9.36 10.60
N LEU A 16 9.28 9.60 11.91
CA LEU A 16 10.26 10.57 12.42
C LEU A 16 11.72 10.13 12.23
N LYS A 17 11.98 8.82 12.23
CA LYS A 17 13.33 8.25 12.09
C LYS A 17 13.68 7.89 10.65
N TYR A 18 12.70 7.85 9.75
CA TYR A 18 12.91 7.50 8.35
C TYR A 18 13.83 8.52 7.69
N VAL A 19 15.04 8.09 7.35
CA VAL A 19 16.13 8.96 6.86
C VAL A 19 16.04 9.26 5.37
N ASN A 20 15.29 8.45 4.63
CA ASN A 20 15.16 8.56 3.18
C ASN A 20 14.04 9.54 2.81
N GLU A 21 14.04 9.99 1.56
CA GLU A 21 12.96 10.86 1.08
C GLU A 21 11.65 10.07 0.97
N LYS A 22 10.60 10.55 1.65
CA LYS A 22 9.26 9.96 1.57
C LYS A 22 8.57 10.34 0.26
N SER A 23 7.89 9.38 -0.35
CA SER A 23 7.08 9.65 -1.54
C SER A 23 5.94 10.62 -1.24
N LYS A 24 5.65 11.51 -2.19
CA LYS A 24 4.45 12.37 -2.18
C LYS A 24 3.11 11.59 -2.25
N ASN A 25 3.17 10.30 -2.54
CA ASN A 25 2.01 9.41 -2.62
C ASN A 25 1.76 8.63 -1.33
N VAL A 26 2.64 8.76 -0.34
CA VAL A 26 2.52 8.12 0.98
C VAL A 26 2.22 9.20 2.03
N TYR A 27 1.06 9.07 2.68
CA TYR A 27 0.58 10.00 3.71
C TYR A 27 0.45 9.24 5.02
N VAL A 28 0.93 9.83 6.10
CA VAL A 28 1.08 9.17 7.40
C VAL A 28 0.54 10.11 8.47
N LEU A 29 -0.33 9.59 9.33
CA LEU A 29 -0.89 10.30 10.49
C LEU A 29 -1.36 11.72 10.13
N ASN A 30 -0.75 12.76 10.71
CA ASN A 30 -1.13 14.17 10.54
C ASN A 30 -1.01 14.67 9.09
N ALA A 31 -0.28 13.98 8.21
CA ALA A 31 -0.21 14.29 6.79
C ALA A 31 -1.45 13.78 6.01
N ILE A 32 -2.27 12.93 6.62
CA ILE A 32 -3.51 12.42 6.02
C ILE A 32 -4.60 13.49 6.13
N ASN A 33 -4.97 14.06 5.00
CA ASN A 33 -6.05 15.05 4.88
C ASN A 33 -7.18 14.55 3.97
N ASP A 34 -8.29 15.29 3.94
CA ASP A 34 -9.46 14.91 3.13
C ASP A 34 -9.14 14.80 1.64
N GLU A 35 -8.20 15.61 1.14
CA GLU A 35 -7.78 15.58 -0.26
C GLU A 35 -7.14 14.23 -0.63
N CYS A 36 -6.28 13.70 0.25
CA CYS A 36 -5.64 12.41 0.00
C CYS A 36 -6.65 11.25 0.09
N LEU A 37 -7.67 11.36 0.95
CA LEU A 37 -8.70 10.33 1.16
C LEU A 37 -9.83 10.35 0.12
N VAL A 38 -10.10 11.48 -0.54
CA VAL A 38 -11.23 11.66 -1.45
C VAL A 38 -11.34 10.54 -2.50
N ASN A 39 -10.20 10.12 -3.07
CA ASN A 39 -10.20 9.06 -4.09
C ASN A 39 -10.45 7.69 -3.48
N HIS A 40 -9.92 7.43 -2.29
CA HIS A 40 -10.17 6.20 -1.57
C HIS A 40 -11.66 6.09 -1.23
N GLN A 41 -12.25 7.12 -0.62
CA GLN A 41 -13.66 7.15 -0.21
C GLN A 41 -14.62 6.99 -1.40
N LYS A 42 -14.36 7.69 -2.51
CA LYS A 42 -15.17 7.57 -3.74
C LYS A 42 -15.11 6.19 -4.39
N LYS A 43 -14.07 5.40 -4.12
CA LYS A 43 -13.79 4.15 -4.87
C LYS A 43 -13.98 2.89 -4.04
N TYR A 44 -13.63 2.90 -2.76
CA TYR A 44 -13.69 1.70 -1.92
C TYR A 44 -13.68 1.93 -0.41
N LEU A 45 -13.10 3.02 0.10
CA LEU A 45 -12.90 3.21 1.52
C LEU A 45 -14.22 3.56 2.19
N LYS A 46 -14.63 2.73 3.15
CA LYS A 46 -15.73 2.97 4.05
C LYS A 46 -15.21 2.74 5.47
N LEU A 47 -15.03 3.84 6.20
CA LEU A 47 -14.55 3.79 7.58
C LEU A 47 -15.71 3.48 8.51
N ASP A 48 -15.49 2.55 9.45
CA ASP A 48 -16.42 2.33 10.55
C ASP A 48 -16.34 3.48 11.56
N ASN A 49 -17.30 3.53 12.49
CA ASN A 49 -17.21 4.42 13.65
C ASN A 49 -15.89 4.13 14.41
N ASP A 50 -15.18 5.20 14.78
CA ASP A 50 -13.88 5.19 15.45
C ASP A 50 -12.72 4.55 14.64
N GLU A 51 -12.92 4.28 13.35
CA GLU A 51 -11.85 3.86 12.47
C GLU A 51 -11.06 5.07 11.97
N LYS A 52 -9.75 5.09 12.25
CA LYS A 52 -8.86 6.21 11.94
C LYS A 52 -7.76 5.75 10.97
N PRO A 53 -7.59 6.42 9.81
CA PRO A 53 -6.45 6.20 8.92
C PRO A 53 -5.12 6.51 9.62
N LEU A 54 -4.16 5.61 9.47
CA LEU A 54 -2.80 5.75 10.00
C LEU A 54 -1.75 5.89 8.88
N LEU A 55 -1.99 5.21 7.76
CA LEU A 55 -1.17 5.24 6.55
C LEU A 55 -2.07 5.19 5.31
N VAL A 56 -1.82 6.05 4.34
CA VAL A 56 -2.51 6.08 3.06
C VAL A 56 -1.48 6.03 1.96
N PHE A 57 -1.63 5.06 1.06
CA PHE A 57 -0.89 5.03 -0.20
C PHE A 57 -1.84 5.31 -1.37
N ASN A 58 -1.60 6.45 -2.02
CA ASN A 58 -2.28 6.85 -3.24
C ASN A 58 -1.53 6.32 -4.46
N GLY A 59 -2.12 5.43 -5.25
CA GLY A 59 -1.52 5.06 -6.54
C GLY A 59 -1.29 6.30 -7.42
N LYS A 60 -0.16 6.31 -8.15
CA LYS A 60 0.35 7.51 -8.85
C LYS A 60 -0.71 8.13 -9.77
N LYS A 61 -1.01 9.42 -9.54
CA LYS A 61 -1.90 10.24 -10.37
C LYS A 61 -1.09 10.89 -11.50
N SER A 62 -0.91 10.24 -12.64
CA SER A 62 -0.50 10.91 -13.89
C SER A 62 -1.73 11.33 -14.71
N LEU A 63 -1.57 12.27 -15.65
CA LEU A 63 -2.64 12.66 -16.57
C LEU A 63 -3.15 11.44 -17.37
N LEU A 64 -2.23 10.58 -17.79
CA LEU A 64 -2.54 9.30 -18.45
C LEU A 64 -3.10 8.26 -17.48
N ALA A 65 -2.73 8.30 -16.19
CA ALA A 65 -3.28 7.42 -15.18
C ALA A 65 -4.78 7.65 -14.92
N LYS A 66 -5.36 8.82 -15.31
CA LYS A 66 -6.81 9.06 -15.25
C LYS A 66 -7.62 8.09 -16.12
N LEU A 67 -7.02 7.55 -17.18
CA LEU A 67 -7.64 6.56 -18.06
C LEU A 67 -7.57 5.14 -17.50
N MET A 68 -6.83 4.94 -16.41
CA MET A 68 -6.64 3.63 -15.81
C MET A 68 -7.29 3.55 -14.43
N PRO A 69 -7.65 2.34 -13.95
CA PRO A 69 -8.26 2.21 -12.64
C PRO A 69 -7.31 2.67 -11.53
N PHE A 70 -7.85 3.39 -10.57
CA PHE A 70 -7.15 3.75 -9.35
C PHE A 70 -6.85 2.51 -8.51
N THR A 71 -5.62 2.41 -8.04
CA THR A 71 -5.19 1.46 -7.01
C THR A 71 -4.62 2.19 -5.81
N GLY A 72 -4.65 1.56 -4.66
CA GLY A 72 -4.02 2.08 -3.45
C GLY A 72 -4.53 1.33 -2.23
N PHE A 73 -4.00 1.65 -1.07
CA PHE A 73 -4.45 1.06 0.19
C PHE A 73 -4.45 2.10 1.31
N VAL A 74 -5.24 1.83 2.34
CA VAL A 74 -5.33 2.61 3.58
C VAL A 74 -5.20 1.63 4.74
N VAL A 75 -4.18 1.82 5.57
CA VAL A 75 -4.06 1.15 6.86
C VAL A 75 -4.71 2.04 7.90
N THR A 76 -5.63 1.49 8.67
CA THR A 76 -6.30 2.15 9.78
C THR A 76 -5.90 1.48 11.09
N ASN A 77 -6.39 2.03 12.20
CA ASN A 77 -6.30 1.39 13.50
C ASN A 77 -7.06 0.05 13.62
N LYS A 78 -7.84 -0.36 12.61
CA LYS A 78 -8.66 -1.59 12.64
C LYS A 78 -8.45 -2.51 11.44
N LYS A 79 -8.20 -1.97 10.25
CA LYS A 79 -8.21 -2.70 8.98
C LYS A 79 -7.18 -2.18 8.00
N ILE A 80 -6.86 -2.99 7.01
CA ILE A 80 -6.22 -2.55 5.76
C ILE A 80 -7.29 -2.60 4.68
N HIS A 81 -7.66 -1.45 4.13
CA HIS A 81 -8.56 -1.32 2.98
C HIS A 81 -7.74 -1.17 1.71
N PHE A 82 -8.12 -1.83 0.62
CA PHE A 82 -7.36 -1.76 -0.63
C PHE A 82 -8.20 -1.94 -1.88
N ALA A 83 -7.75 -1.29 -2.95
CA ALA A 83 -8.19 -1.53 -4.32
C ALA A 83 -6.96 -1.82 -5.19
N LEU A 84 -7.01 -2.94 -5.91
CA LEU A 84 -5.88 -3.49 -6.66
C LEU A 84 -6.30 -3.76 -8.11
N LEU A 85 -5.32 -3.95 -8.99
CA LEU A 85 -5.57 -4.58 -10.28
C LEU A 85 -5.51 -6.11 -10.14
N LYS A 86 -6.30 -6.76 -10.97
CA LYS A 86 -6.26 -8.21 -11.14
C LYS A 86 -4.92 -8.59 -11.74
N ARG A 87 -4.31 -9.62 -11.16
CA ARG A 87 -3.12 -10.23 -11.76
C ARG A 87 -3.59 -11.21 -12.84
N SER A 88 -3.27 -10.88 -14.09
CA SER A 88 -3.61 -11.72 -15.25
C SER A 88 -2.66 -11.41 -16.40
N PHE A 89 -2.49 -12.38 -17.30
CA PHE A 89 -1.71 -12.21 -18.53
C PHE A 89 -2.15 -10.97 -19.34
N PHE A 90 -3.44 -10.64 -19.32
CA PHE A 90 -4.01 -9.53 -20.07
C PHE A 90 -3.96 -8.19 -19.31
N THR A 91 -3.46 -8.13 -18.07
CA THR A 91 -3.50 -6.89 -17.27
C THR A 91 -2.66 -5.76 -17.87
N GLY A 92 -1.61 -6.10 -18.64
CA GLY A 92 -0.83 -5.13 -19.41
C GLY A 92 -1.61 -4.50 -20.57
N LEU A 93 -2.57 -5.23 -21.15
CA LEU A 93 -3.43 -4.74 -22.24
C LEU A 93 -4.69 -4.05 -21.70
N TYR A 94 -5.31 -4.65 -20.68
CA TYR A 94 -6.54 -4.20 -20.06
C TYR A 94 -6.41 -4.29 -18.53
N PRO A 95 -6.08 -3.18 -17.84
CA PRO A 95 -5.97 -3.17 -16.40
C PRO A 95 -7.37 -3.32 -15.78
N PHE A 96 -7.73 -4.53 -15.39
CA PHE A 96 -8.98 -4.78 -14.66
C PHE A 96 -8.76 -4.56 -13.17
N ARG A 97 -9.66 -3.81 -12.53
CA ARG A 97 -9.64 -3.64 -11.08
C ARG A 97 -10.28 -4.85 -10.40
N GLU A 98 -9.63 -5.36 -9.37
CA GLU A 98 -10.25 -6.31 -8.44
C GLU A 98 -11.39 -5.66 -7.67
N ASN A 99 -12.30 -6.48 -7.15
CA ASN A 99 -13.27 -5.98 -6.18
C ASN A 99 -12.52 -5.45 -4.96
N PRO A 100 -12.87 -4.25 -4.45
CA PRO A 100 -12.22 -3.74 -3.27
C PRO A 100 -12.45 -4.66 -2.08
N ARG A 101 -11.42 -4.79 -1.25
CA ARG A 101 -11.42 -5.67 -0.08
C ARG A 101 -10.84 -4.91 1.10
N ASN A 102 -11.16 -5.41 2.29
CA ASN A 102 -10.48 -5.04 3.52
C ASN A 102 -10.15 -6.28 4.32
N LEU A 103 -9.13 -6.18 5.16
CA LEU A 103 -8.71 -7.24 6.09
C LEU A 103 -8.57 -6.63 7.47
N ASN A 104 -9.02 -7.33 8.50
CA ASN A 104 -8.86 -6.90 9.88
C ASN A 104 -7.38 -6.96 10.25
N LEU A 105 -6.88 -5.91 10.90
CA LEU A 105 -5.48 -5.77 11.27
C LEU A 105 -5.01 -6.90 12.20
N GLU A 106 -5.90 -7.40 13.06
CA GLU A 106 -5.64 -8.55 13.94
C GLU A 106 -5.31 -9.85 13.18
N SER A 107 -5.72 -9.94 11.91
CA SER A 107 -5.44 -11.09 11.04
C SER A 107 -4.20 -10.90 10.17
N ILE A 108 -3.46 -9.80 10.34
CA ILE A 108 -2.30 -9.46 9.51
C ILE A 108 -1.02 -9.88 10.23
N ASP A 109 -0.36 -10.91 9.70
CA ASP A 109 0.95 -11.37 10.16
C ASP A 109 2.10 -10.75 9.37
N SER A 110 1.89 -10.36 8.11
CA SER A 110 2.87 -9.64 7.29
C SER A 110 2.20 -8.76 6.24
N PHE A 111 2.88 -7.69 5.82
CA PHE A 111 2.38 -6.74 4.82
C PHE A 111 3.55 -6.15 4.01
N GLN A 112 3.54 -6.24 2.69
CA GLN A 112 4.64 -5.70 1.88
C GLN A 112 4.23 -5.43 0.44
N ILE A 113 5.03 -4.62 -0.25
CA ILE A 113 4.98 -4.49 -1.70
C ILE A 113 6.10 -5.35 -2.30
N GLY A 114 5.72 -6.30 -3.16
CA GLY A 114 6.61 -7.25 -3.81
C GLY A 114 7.15 -6.78 -5.16
N GLU A 115 7.61 -7.73 -5.97
CA GLU A 115 8.11 -7.49 -7.32
C GLU A 115 7.07 -6.81 -8.22
N HIS A 116 7.56 -6.09 -9.23
CA HIS A 116 6.69 -5.55 -10.27
C HIS A 116 6.33 -6.65 -11.26
N ASP A 117 5.06 -6.67 -11.69
CA ASP A 117 4.62 -7.58 -12.74
C ASP A 117 4.91 -6.96 -14.11
N SER A 118 5.74 -7.64 -14.91
CA SER A 118 6.09 -7.29 -16.29
C SER A 118 5.20 -8.03 -17.28
N CYS A 119 3.89 -7.74 -17.29
CA CYS A 119 2.99 -8.43 -18.21
C CYS A 119 2.91 -7.75 -19.60
N MET A 120 3.41 -8.49 -20.60
CA MET A 120 3.50 -8.21 -22.06
C MET A 120 4.14 -6.88 -22.47
N GLY A 121 5.43 -6.96 -22.83
CA GLY A 121 6.24 -5.83 -23.30
C GLY A 121 7.09 -5.22 -22.17
N THR A 122 7.56 -3.99 -22.37
CA THR A 122 8.36 -3.22 -21.39
C THR A 122 7.51 -2.32 -20.49
N ALA A 123 6.18 -2.40 -20.58
CA ALA A 123 5.27 -1.49 -19.89
C ALA A 123 5.03 -1.94 -18.44
N TYR A 124 5.37 -1.08 -17.49
CA TYR A 124 5.08 -1.22 -16.07
C TYR A 124 3.57 -1.34 -15.81
N VAL A 125 3.16 -2.38 -15.09
CA VAL A 125 1.76 -2.62 -14.73
C VAL A 125 1.47 -2.31 -13.25
N GLY A 126 2.37 -2.65 -12.34
CA GLY A 126 2.19 -2.50 -10.89
C GLY A 126 3.06 -3.48 -10.11
N HIS A 127 3.08 -3.36 -8.78
CA HIS A 127 3.73 -4.30 -7.86
C HIS A 127 2.71 -5.16 -7.13
N ASP A 128 3.11 -6.38 -6.77
CA ASP A 128 2.31 -7.22 -5.89
C ASP A 128 2.06 -6.54 -4.53
N LEU A 129 0.79 -6.36 -4.15
CA LEU A 129 0.45 -6.20 -2.73
C LEU A 129 0.41 -7.58 -2.09
N ARG A 130 1.25 -7.82 -1.09
CA ARG A 130 1.31 -9.09 -0.38
C ARG A 130 0.92 -8.90 1.08
N ILE A 131 0.00 -9.73 1.55
CA ILE A 131 -0.45 -9.77 2.94
C ILE A 131 -0.43 -11.23 3.38
N ASN A 132 0.14 -11.52 4.55
CA ASN A 132 0.30 -12.88 5.08
C ASN A 132 0.99 -13.82 4.07
N ASN A 133 2.03 -13.31 3.41
CA ASN A 133 2.75 -13.99 2.34
C ASN A 133 1.93 -14.33 1.07
N GLN A 134 0.66 -13.93 1.00
CA GLN A 134 -0.21 -14.14 -0.17
C GLN A 134 -0.21 -12.89 -1.06
N THR A 135 0.00 -13.08 -2.36
CA THR A 135 -0.21 -12.02 -3.35
C THR A 135 -1.71 -11.79 -3.54
N LEU A 136 -2.17 -10.57 -3.24
CA LEU A 136 -3.59 -10.21 -3.35
C LEU A 136 -3.96 -9.56 -4.67
N GLY A 137 -2.99 -9.01 -5.40
CA GLY A 137 -3.19 -8.27 -6.65
C GLY A 137 -2.13 -7.20 -6.82
N LEU A 138 -2.26 -6.36 -7.85
CA LEU A 138 -1.26 -5.35 -8.18
C LEU A 138 -1.65 -3.96 -7.67
N VAL A 139 -0.73 -3.28 -6.99
CA VAL A 139 -0.79 -1.86 -6.68
C VAL A 139 0.12 -1.07 -7.62
N ARG A 140 -0.38 0.04 -8.16
CA ARG A 140 0.41 0.91 -9.05
C ARG A 140 1.14 1.98 -8.29
N LEU A 141 2.45 1.84 -8.25
CA LEU A 141 3.41 2.85 -7.80
C LEU A 141 3.84 3.80 -8.94
N GLY A 142 3.57 3.45 -10.21
CA GLY A 142 4.18 4.08 -11.37
C GLY A 142 3.31 4.17 -12.62
N PHE A 143 3.91 4.65 -13.70
CA PHE A 143 3.35 4.64 -15.06
C PHE A 143 4.50 4.51 -16.07
N SER A 144 4.28 3.79 -17.17
CA SER A 144 5.25 3.58 -18.25
C SER A 144 6.46 2.72 -17.87
N ILE A 145 7.64 3.28 -17.65
CA ILE A 145 8.87 2.52 -17.31
C ILE A 145 9.39 2.86 -15.92
N GLU A 146 8.76 3.83 -15.24
CA GLU A 146 9.18 4.31 -13.92
C GLU A 146 8.11 4.03 -12.88
N TYR A 147 8.56 3.68 -11.68
CA TYR A 147 7.73 3.53 -10.51
C TYR A 147 8.29 4.28 -9.32
N ASP A 148 7.42 4.53 -8.34
CA ASP A 148 7.75 5.30 -7.15
C ASP A 148 8.54 4.44 -6.15
N GLU A 149 9.85 4.34 -6.38
CA GLU A 149 10.80 3.63 -5.51
C GLU A 149 10.77 4.16 -4.07
N LYS A 150 10.53 5.46 -3.89
CA LYS A 150 10.40 6.08 -2.56
C LYS A 150 9.20 5.51 -1.80
N ALA A 151 8.08 5.31 -2.49
CA ALA A 151 6.91 4.67 -1.88
C ALA A 151 7.18 3.19 -1.57
N LEU A 152 7.81 2.46 -2.51
CA LEU A 152 8.19 1.06 -2.32
C LEU A 152 9.06 0.88 -1.07
N ASN A 153 10.14 1.66 -0.97
CA ASN A 153 11.10 1.59 0.14
C ASN A 153 10.44 1.97 1.46
N TYR A 154 9.70 3.08 1.50
CA TYR A 154 9.01 3.50 2.72
C TYR A 154 8.07 2.41 3.26
N ILE A 155 7.24 1.83 2.39
CA ILE A 155 6.25 0.83 2.81
C ILE A 155 6.94 -0.44 3.32
N ASN A 156 7.99 -0.90 2.63
CA ASN A 156 8.69 -2.13 3.00
C ASN A 156 9.55 -1.94 4.27
N GLU A 157 10.23 -0.80 4.41
CA GLU A 157 10.97 -0.46 5.64
C GLU A 157 10.02 -0.29 6.83
N LEU A 158 8.86 0.34 6.65
CA LEU A 158 7.83 0.42 7.70
C LEU A 158 7.37 -0.97 8.11
N SER A 159 7.08 -1.86 7.15
CA SER A 159 6.69 -3.23 7.51
C SER A 159 7.79 -3.96 8.28
N LYS A 160 9.06 -3.79 7.88
CA LYS A 160 10.18 -4.41 8.57
C LYS A 160 10.30 -3.87 10.00
N TYR A 161 10.18 -2.57 10.17
CA TYR A 161 10.15 -1.93 11.49
C TYR A 161 9.00 -2.45 12.36
N LEU A 162 7.79 -2.59 11.81
CA LEU A 162 6.64 -3.13 12.55
C LEU A 162 6.85 -4.60 12.97
N PHE A 163 7.48 -5.41 12.11
CA PHE A 163 7.89 -6.77 12.47
C PHE A 163 8.94 -6.78 13.59
N ASP A 164 10.01 -6.01 13.46
CA ASP A 164 11.11 -5.97 14.43
C ASP A 164 10.64 -5.48 15.83
N ASN A 165 9.51 -4.76 15.90
CA ASN A 165 8.88 -4.29 17.13
C ASN A 165 7.67 -5.15 17.58
N GLY A 166 7.43 -6.30 16.95
CA GLY A 166 6.42 -7.28 17.38
C GLY A 166 4.97 -6.93 17.03
N PHE A 167 4.73 -6.01 16.10
CA PHE A 167 3.39 -5.70 15.59
C PHE A 167 2.94 -6.66 14.48
N LEU A 168 3.90 -7.32 13.82
CA LEU A 168 3.67 -8.33 12.79
C LEU A 168 4.35 -9.64 13.21
N SER A 169 3.69 -10.77 13.00
CA SER A 169 4.20 -12.09 13.41
C SER A 169 5.23 -12.67 12.44
N ASN A 170 5.18 -12.27 11.17
CA ASN A 170 6.01 -12.80 10.10
C ASN A 170 6.86 -11.71 9.48
N GLU A 171 8.13 -12.03 9.25
CA GLU A 171 9.04 -11.12 8.58
C GLU A 171 8.57 -10.85 7.14
N PRO A 172 8.51 -9.57 6.71
CA PRO A 172 8.30 -9.26 5.30
C PRO A 172 9.49 -9.81 4.51
N LYS A 173 9.22 -10.63 3.49
CA LYS A 173 10.25 -11.20 2.63
C LYS A 173 10.91 -10.08 1.84
N GLU A 174 12.19 -9.84 2.12
CA GLU A 174 13.05 -8.94 1.36
C GLU A 174 13.16 -9.45 -0.08
N PHE A 175 12.85 -8.59 -1.05
CA PHE A 175 13.06 -8.90 -2.46
C PHE A 175 14.29 -8.15 -2.95
N LYS A 176 15.33 -8.92 -3.28
CA LYS A 176 16.49 -8.42 -4.02
C LYS A 176 16.19 -8.60 -5.50
N TRP A 177 16.15 -7.49 -6.23
CA TRP A 177 16.20 -7.51 -7.69
C TRP A 177 17.47 -8.27 -8.09
N GLN A 178 17.33 -9.46 -8.66
CA GLN A 178 18.43 -10.19 -9.30
C GLN A 178 18.38 -9.97 -10.80
#